data_AF-A0A1Q6Y924-F1
#
_entry.id   AF-A0A1Q6Y924-F1
#
_cell.length_a   1.000
_cell.length_b   1.000
_cell.length_c   1.000
_cell.angle_alpha   90.00
_cell.angle_beta   90.00
_cell.angle_gamma   90.00
#
_symmetry.space_group_name_H-M   'P 1'
#
loop_
_entity.id
_entity.type
_entity.pdbx_description
1 polymer ?
#
loop_
_entity_poly.entity_id
_entity_poly.type
_entity_poly.pdbx_seq_one_letter_code
_entity_poly.pdbx_strand_id
1 'polypeptide(L)'
;MPRRQHGAFRVIWWSSNLLLATAFVAMLYSCAREYSVRRYLDGFSDAIVPNSHPPEQKVQAILDWMRAEPSRTITANPDGLAMRDPEITLTYRQLLNVCGTATNAFLNLARSSDLRVRRLLLLSPEHTTKHVIAEVLINDRWIIVDPTYRVIMKDAKGHYLTRKELQDPAVFSEAISAVPNYPREYNYDRFAHVRLTRLPLNGLHLRPLVDRVYPGWEEAVDWSLLLERESFFYLVLSSAAAMFFLLLRAGLAWYADHRLRIPRFHLREHAIRAGAAFFSAPEIKQ
;
A
#
# COMPACT_ATOMS: atom_id res chain seq x y z
N MET A 1 -19.74 26.31 -45.59
CA MET A 1 -18.46 26.27 -44.83
C MET A 1 -18.35 24.92 -44.12
N PRO A 2 -17.30 24.11 -44.34
CA PRO A 2 -17.27 22.74 -43.86
C PRO A 2 -16.95 22.70 -42.35
N ARG A 3 -18.00 22.50 -41.53
CA ARG A 3 -18.03 22.29 -40.07
C ARG A 3 -17.43 20.92 -39.65
N ARG A 4 -16.27 20.52 -40.21
CA ARG A 4 -15.65 19.20 -39.96
C ARG A 4 -14.17 19.31 -39.62
N GLN A 5 -13.80 20.10 -38.63
CA GLN A 5 -12.42 20.09 -38.14
C GLN A 5 -12.44 19.97 -36.62
N HIS A 6 -11.90 18.84 -36.14
CA HIS A 6 -11.58 18.53 -34.74
C HIS A 6 -12.66 17.84 -33.86
N GLY A 7 -13.62 17.11 -34.44
CA GLY A 7 -14.56 16.29 -33.66
C GLY A 7 -13.86 15.28 -32.73
N ALA A 8 -12.89 14.53 -33.25
CA ALA A 8 -12.09 13.58 -32.47
C ALA A 8 -11.29 14.26 -31.33
N PHE A 9 -10.66 15.41 -31.60
CA PHE A 9 -9.95 16.18 -30.57
C PHE A 9 -10.89 16.65 -29.46
N ARG A 10 -12.09 17.14 -29.80
CA ARG A 10 -13.08 17.56 -28.79
C ARG A 10 -13.53 16.39 -27.92
N VAL A 11 -13.78 15.22 -28.52
CA VAL A 11 -14.13 14.02 -27.76
C VAL A 11 -12.99 13.66 -26.80
N ILE A 12 -11.75 13.56 -27.30
CA ILE A 12 -10.57 13.25 -26.46
C ILE A 12 -10.40 14.29 -25.34
N TRP A 13 -10.54 15.58 -25.65
CA TRP A 13 -10.45 16.66 -24.69
C TRP A 13 -11.51 16.54 -23.58
N TRP A 14 -12.78 16.38 -23.94
CA TRP A 14 -13.86 16.25 -22.95
C TRP A 14 -13.73 14.96 -22.13
N SER A 15 -13.42 13.84 -22.77
CA SER A 15 -13.17 12.57 -22.08
C SER A 15 -12.00 12.69 -21.09
N SER A 16 -10.88 13.32 -21.50
CA SER A 16 -9.73 13.52 -20.61
C SER A 16 -10.06 14.40 -19.40
N ASN A 17 -10.88 15.44 -19.58
CA ASN A 17 -11.33 16.30 -18.50
C ASN A 17 -12.30 15.61 -17.54
N LEU A 18 -13.23 14.80 -18.09
CA LEU A 18 -14.13 14.00 -17.27
C LEU A 18 -13.34 12.98 -16.44
N LEU A 19 -12.42 12.24 -17.07
CA LEU A 19 -11.55 11.29 -16.40
C LEU A 19 -10.65 11.95 -15.35
N LEU A 20 -10.12 13.15 -15.63
CA LEU A 20 -9.38 13.94 -14.65
C LEU A 20 -10.25 14.29 -13.44
N ALA A 21 -11.47 14.78 -13.65
CA ALA A 21 -12.39 15.12 -12.58
C ALA A 21 -12.75 13.90 -11.73
N THR A 22 -13.07 12.77 -12.37
CA THR A 22 -13.34 11.50 -11.69
C THR A 22 -12.12 11.02 -10.89
N ALA A 23 -10.93 11.04 -11.48
CA ALA A 23 -9.70 10.64 -10.80
C ALA A 23 -9.39 11.55 -9.60
N PHE A 24 -9.64 12.85 -9.73
CA PHE A 24 -9.45 13.81 -8.64
C PHE A 24 -10.43 13.59 -7.48
N VAL A 25 -11.72 13.38 -7.76
CA VAL A 25 -12.71 13.05 -6.73
C VAL A 25 -12.37 11.73 -6.05
N ALA A 26 -11.99 10.71 -6.83
CA ALA A 26 -11.53 9.43 -6.29
C ALA A 26 -10.29 9.60 -5.39
N MET A 27 -9.34 10.45 -5.79
CA MET A 27 -8.15 10.77 -5.00
C MET A 27 -8.50 11.43 -3.66
N LEU A 28 -9.39 12.41 -3.66
CA LEU A 28 -9.86 13.05 -2.42
C LEU A 28 -10.55 12.04 -1.50
N TYR A 29 -11.43 11.19 -2.05
CA TYR A 29 -12.10 10.14 -1.30
C TYR A 29 -11.09 9.14 -0.71
N SER A 30 -10.14 8.65 -1.51
CA SER A 30 -9.09 7.73 -1.04
C SER A 30 -8.19 8.37 0.00
N CYS A 31 -7.91 9.68 -0.10
CA CYS A 31 -7.15 10.42 0.90
C CYS A 31 -7.89 10.47 2.23
N ALA A 32 -9.19 10.82 2.21
CA ALA A 32 -10.02 10.82 3.41
C ALA A 32 -10.13 9.42 4.03
N ARG A 33 -10.31 8.39 3.21
CA ARG A 33 -10.36 6.99 3.66
C ARG A 33 -9.04 6.55 4.31
N GLU A 34 -7.90 6.80 3.66
CA GLU A 34 -6.58 6.44 4.21
C GLU A 34 -6.30 7.20 5.51
N TYR A 35 -6.67 8.48 5.59
CA TYR A 35 -6.54 9.25 6.82
C TYR A 35 -7.38 8.65 7.97
N SER A 36 -8.62 8.27 7.69
CA SER A 36 -9.48 7.59 8.67
C SER A 36 -8.89 6.26 9.14
N VAL A 37 -8.38 5.44 8.21
CA VAL A 37 -7.76 4.15 8.52
C VAL A 37 -6.49 4.33 9.36
N ARG A 38 -5.65 5.32 9.03
CA ARG A 38 -4.48 5.65 9.85
C ARG A 38 -4.86 6.04 11.26
N ARG A 39 -5.83 6.94 11.42
CA ARG A 39 -6.27 7.39 12.75
C ARG A 39 -6.87 6.25 13.58
N TYR A 40 -7.60 5.33 12.94
CA TYR A 40 -8.06 4.10 13.58
C TYR A 40 -6.88 3.24 14.06
N LEU A 41 -5.89 3.00 13.19
CA LEU A 41 -4.73 2.19 13.51
C LEU A 41 -3.83 2.80 14.58
N ASP A 42 -3.64 4.13 14.57
CA ASP A 42 -2.87 4.84 15.59
C ASP A 42 -3.54 4.65 16.96
N GLY A 43 -4.85 4.90 17.06
CA GLY A 43 -5.59 4.70 18.30
C GLY A 43 -5.63 3.25 18.76
N PHE A 44 -5.72 2.30 17.83
CA PHE A 44 -5.69 0.86 18.15
C PHE A 44 -4.29 0.40 18.59
N SER A 45 -3.25 0.91 17.96
CA SER A 45 -1.84 0.65 18.28
C SER A 45 -1.47 1.20 19.65
N ASP A 46 -1.86 2.45 19.96
CA ASP A 46 -1.63 3.09 21.26
C ASP A 46 -2.26 2.30 22.42
N ALA A 47 -3.37 1.60 22.18
CA ALA A 47 -4.01 0.75 23.17
C ALA A 47 -3.25 -0.57 23.44
N ILE A 48 -2.40 -1.01 22.51
CA ILE A 48 -1.63 -2.26 22.61
C ILE A 48 -0.20 -2.00 23.05
N VAL A 49 0.42 -0.95 22.51
CA VAL A 49 1.85 -0.69 22.60
C VAL A 49 2.08 0.69 23.19
N PRO A 50 2.64 0.79 24.41
CA PRO A 50 3.10 2.08 24.93
C PRO A 50 4.19 2.68 24.03
N ASN A 51 4.03 3.94 23.63
CA ASN A 51 4.94 4.61 22.70
C ASN A 51 6.38 4.74 23.21
N SER A 52 6.57 4.72 24.53
CA SER A 52 7.88 4.80 25.19
C SER A 52 8.69 3.50 25.16
N HIS A 53 8.09 2.37 24.77
CA HIS A 53 8.79 1.09 24.79
C HIS A 53 9.84 0.98 23.68
N PRO A 54 10.97 0.29 23.94
CA PRO A 54 11.96 -0.01 22.91
C PRO A 54 11.38 -0.96 21.83
N PRO A 55 11.95 -0.96 20.60
CA PRO A 55 11.41 -1.71 19.46
C PRO A 55 11.10 -3.18 19.75
N GLU A 56 11.96 -3.87 20.49
CA GLU A 56 11.79 -5.28 20.86
C GLU A 56 10.55 -5.50 21.72
N GLN A 57 10.32 -4.62 22.69
CA GLN A 57 9.15 -4.67 23.57
C GLN A 57 7.88 -4.30 22.82
N LYS A 58 7.96 -3.38 21.85
CA LYS A 58 6.84 -3.06 20.95
C LYS A 58 6.42 -4.28 20.13
N VAL A 59 7.39 -4.98 19.50
CA VAL A 59 7.13 -6.23 18.77
C VAL A 59 6.50 -7.27 19.69
N GLN A 60 7.08 -7.49 20.86
CA GLN A 60 6.59 -8.50 21.81
C GLN A 60 5.15 -8.18 22.27
N ALA A 61 4.84 -6.93 22.59
CA ALA A 61 3.50 -6.50 22.97
C ALA A 61 2.47 -6.75 21.84
N ILE A 62 2.83 -6.47 20.58
CA ILE A 62 1.97 -6.78 19.44
C ILE A 62 1.71 -8.28 19.36
N LEU A 63 2.76 -9.11 19.43
CA LEU A 63 2.65 -10.57 19.37
C LEU A 63 1.84 -11.16 20.53
N ASP A 64 1.97 -10.59 21.73
CA ASP A 64 1.22 -11.00 22.91
C ASP A 64 -0.24 -10.58 22.84
N TRP A 65 -0.58 -9.40 22.33
CA TRP A 65 -1.97 -9.03 22.00
C TRP A 65 -2.57 -9.95 20.93
N MET A 66 -1.75 -10.28 19.94
CA MET A 66 -2.08 -11.19 18.88
C MET A 66 -2.40 -12.60 19.42
N ARG A 67 -1.62 -13.07 20.40
CA ARG A 67 -1.79 -14.34 21.13
C ARG A 67 -2.97 -14.29 22.10
N ALA A 68 -3.16 -13.18 22.80
CA ALA A 68 -4.30 -12.95 23.66
C ALA A 68 -5.57 -13.05 22.80
N GLU A 69 -6.56 -13.77 23.30
CA GLU A 69 -7.87 -13.90 22.67
C GLU A 69 -8.84 -12.94 23.37
N PRO A 70 -8.80 -11.61 23.10
CA PRO A 70 -9.99 -10.82 23.38
C PRO A 70 -11.15 -11.42 22.58
N SER A 71 -12.38 -11.15 23.00
CA SER A 71 -13.62 -11.59 22.34
C SER A 71 -13.68 -11.06 20.90
N ARG A 72 -13.01 -11.78 19.99
CA ARG A 72 -12.92 -11.48 18.56
C ARG A 72 -14.14 -12.04 17.86
N THR A 73 -14.61 -11.33 16.85
CA THR A 73 -15.75 -11.78 16.04
C THR A 73 -15.35 -13.04 15.26
N ILE A 74 -16.28 -13.99 15.18
CA ILE A 74 -16.19 -15.19 14.36
C ILE A 74 -17.31 -15.10 13.34
N THR A 75 -16.98 -15.21 12.06
CA THR A 75 -17.98 -15.26 10.97
C THR A 75 -18.20 -16.70 10.53
N ALA A 76 -19.40 -17.02 10.06
CA ALA A 76 -19.69 -18.31 9.41
C ALA A 76 -19.03 -18.41 8.02
N ASN A 77 -18.76 -17.28 7.35
CA ASN A 77 -18.14 -17.23 6.03
C ASN A 77 -16.86 -16.36 6.06
N PRO A 78 -15.68 -16.96 6.32
CA PRO A 78 -14.42 -16.23 6.35
C PRO A 78 -13.93 -15.79 4.97
N ASP A 79 -14.32 -16.48 3.90
CA ASP A 79 -13.86 -16.20 2.54
C ASP A 79 -14.42 -14.89 1.97
N GLY A 80 -15.56 -14.43 2.51
CA GLY A 80 -16.17 -13.14 2.15
C GLY A 80 -15.56 -11.92 2.84
N LEU A 81 -14.61 -12.11 3.77
CA LEU A 81 -14.02 -10.99 4.51
C LEU A 81 -13.02 -10.21 3.67
N ALA A 82 -13.00 -8.88 3.85
CA ALA A 82 -12.00 -8.01 3.23
C ALA A 82 -10.61 -8.23 3.89
N MET A 83 -9.85 -9.21 3.41
CA MET A 83 -8.57 -9.66 3.98
C MET A 83 -7.45 -8.60 3.98
N ARG A 84 -7.63 -7.47 3.28
CA ARG A 84 -6.67 -6.35 3.22
C ARG A 84 -7.13 -5.12 3.98
N ASP A 85 -8.34 -5.15 4.53
CA ASP A 85 -8.86 -4.08 5.36
C ASP A 85 -8.31 -4.24 6.79
N PRO A 86 -7.52 -3.27 7.29
CA PRO A 86 -6.92 -3.39 8.61
C PRO A 86 -7.95 -3.55 9.74
N GLU A 87 -9.11 -2.89 9.66
CA GLU A 87 -10.17 -2.98 10.67
C GLU A 87 -10.74 -4.40 10.74
N ILE A 88 -10.98 -5.01 9.59
CA ILE A 88 -11.47 -6.39 9.48
C ILE A 88 -10.40 -7.38 9.96
N THR A 89 -9.15 -7.24 9.52
CA THR A 89 -8.07 -8.17 9.90
C THR A 89 -7.75 -8.16 11.39
N LEU A 90 -7.91 -7.02 12.08
CA LEU A 90 -7.65 -6.90 13.52
C LEU A 90 -8.81 -7.42 14.38
N THR A 91 -10.04 -7.39 13.85
CA THR A 91 -11.26 -7.75 14.59
C THR A 91 -11.60 -9.25 14.52
N TYR A 92 -11.35 -9.90 13.39
CA TYR A 92 -11.76 -11.29 13.16
C TYR A 92 -10.68 -12.30 13.51
N ARG A 93 -11.00 -13.24 14.42
CA ARG A 93 -10.06 -14.27 14.90
C ARG A 93 -9.50 -15.13 13.74
N GLN A 94 -10.35 -15.50 12.81
CA GLN A 94 -10.01 -16.39 11.70
C GLN A 94 -8.90 -15.81 10.81
N LEU A 95 -8.86 -14.49 10.65
CA LEU A 95 -7.86 -13.81 9.83
C LEU A 95 -6.49 -13.76 10.52
N LEU A 96 -6.39 -13.96 11.84
CA LEU A 96 -5.11 -14.04 12.53
C LEU A 96 -4.52 -15.45 12.53
N ASN A 97 -5.26 -16.45 12.04
CA ASN A 97 -4.78 -17.84 11.91
C ASN A 97 -4.20 -18.14 10.52
N VAL A 98 -4.41 -17.25 9.55
CA VAL A 98 -3.87 -17.38 8.19
C VAL A 98 -2.62 -16.52 8.08
N CYS A 99 -1.50 -17.13 7.66
CA CYS A 99 -0.18 -16.49 7.72
C CYS A 99 -0.10 -15.12 7.02
N GLY A 100 -0.75 -14.99 5.87
CA GLY A 100 -0.78 -13.75 5.10
C GLY A 100 -1.50 -12.61 5.82
N THR A 101 -2.67 -12.86 6.38
CA THR A 101 -3.50 -11.87 7.08
C THR A 101 -3.01 -11.59 8.50
N ALA A 102 -2.48 -12.60 9.20
CA ALA A 102 -1.78 -12.42 10.47
C ALA A 102 -0.58 -11.49 10.30
N THR A 103 0.25 -11.75 9.29
CA THR A 103 1.38 -10.88 8.98
C THR A 103 0.92 -9.48 8.57
N ASN A 104 -0.20 -9.36 7.83
CA ASN A 104 -0.77 -8.05 7.48
C ASN A 104 -1.19 -7.24 8.71
N ALA A 105 -1.86 -7.88 9.67
CA ALA A 105 -2.27 -7.26 10.92
C ALA A 105 -1.05 -6.80 11.72
N PHE A 106 -0.03 -7.67 11.87
CA PHE A 106 1.22 -7.31 12.53
C PHE A 106 1.91 -6.11 11.88
N LEU A 107 2.05 -6.11 10.55
CA LEU A 107 2.72 -5.01 9.84
C LEU A 107 1.97 -3.68 9.98
N ASN A 108 0.63 -3.70 9.99
CA ASN A 108 -0.15 -2.48 10.22
C ASN A 108 0.03 -1.94 11.64
N LEU A 109 0.00 -2.79 12.67
CA LEU A 109 0.24 -2.37 14.05
C LEU A 109 1.67 -1.88 14.25
N ALA A 110 2.65 -2.64 13.77
CA ALA A 110 4.06 -2.31 13.91
C ALA A 110 4.40 -0.96 13.26
N ARG A 111 3.90 -0.69 12.04
CA ARG A 111 4.08 0.62 11.39
C ARG A 111 3.44 1.76 12.17
N SER A 112 2.27 1.52 12.77
CA SER A 112 1.56 2.53 13.57
C SER A 112 2.24 2.77 14.93
N SER A 113 3.08 1.82 15.38
CA SER A 113 3.97 1.95 16.55
C SER A 113 5.37 2.49 16.21
N ASP A 114 5.54 3.13 15.05
CA ASP A 114 6.82 3.67 14.52
C ASP A 114 7.92 2.62 14.26
N LEU A 115 7.56 1.35 14.07
CA LEU A 115 8.52 0.32 13.69
C LEU A 115 8.73 0.29 12.17
N ARG A 116 10.00 0.19 11.76
CA ARG A 116 10.36 -0.08 10.37
C ARG A 116 10.20 -1.57 10.10
N VAL A 117 9.19 -1.92 9.31
CA VAL A 117 8.83 -3.31 9.02
C VAL A 117 8.61 -3.55 7.54
N ARG A 118 8.84 -4.78 7.10
CA ARG A 118 8.54 -5.23 5.74
C ARG A 118 8.08 -6.68 5.73
N ARG A 119 7.30 -7.05 4.71
CA ARG A 119 6.87 -8.43 4.50
C ARG A 119 7.97 -9.25 3.84
N LEU A 120 8.07 -10.51 4.22
CA LEU A 120 8.91 -11.50 3.58
C LEU A 120 8.08 -12.75 3.26
N LEU A 121 8.10 -13.18 2.00
CA LEU A 121 7.42 -14.36 1.49
C LEU A 121 8.43 -15.50 1.40
N LEU A 122 8.14 -16.64 2.01
CA LEU A 122 8.91 -17.86 1.82
C LEU A 122 8.33 -18.65 0.65
N LEU A 123 9.19 -19.07 -0.27
CA LEU A 123 8.78 -19.63 -1.56
C LEU A 123 9.08 -21.13 -1.65
N SER A 124 8.26 -21.82 -2.43
CA SER A 124 8.50 -23.19 -2.85
C SER A 124 9.51 -23.25 -4.01
N PRO A 125 10.04 -24.45 -4.31
CA PRO A 125 10.83 -24.66 -5.52
C PRO A 125 10.10 -24.24 -6.81
N GLU A 126 8.76 -24.30 -6.80
CA GLU A 126 7.85 -23.89 -7.88
C GLU A 126 7.50 -22.39 -7.82
N HIS A 127 8.17 -21.61 -6.97
CA HIS A 127 7.92 -20.17 -6.75
C HIS A 127 6.52 -19.84 -6.22
N THR A 128 5.85 -20.79 -5.57
CA THR A 128 4.59 -20.54 -4.86
C THR A 128 4.88 -20.08 -3.43
N THR A 129 4.04 -19.20 -2.87
CA THR A 129 4.21 -18.76 -1.47
C THR A 129 3.79 -19.88 -0.53
N LYS A 130 4.74 -20.41 0.27
CA LYS A 130 4.47 -21.38 1.33
C LYS A 130 4.04 -20.70 2.63
N HIS A 131 4.74 -19.61 2.97
CA HIS A 131 4.54 -18.91 4.23
C HIS A 131 4.81 -17.41 4.08
N VAL A 132 4.24 -16.62 4.99
CA VAL A 132 4.38 -15.17 5.02
C VAL A 132 4.80 -14.76 6.43
N ILE A 133 5.88 -13.99 6.51
CA ILE A 133 6.51 -13.54 7.75
C ILE A 133 6.87 -12.04 7.64
N ALA A 134 7.32 -11.47 8.75
CA ALA A 134 7.74 -10.08 8.82
C ALA A 134 9.25 -9.95 9.13
N GLU A 135 9.88 -8.95 8.55
CA GLU A 135 11.18 -8.45 8.96
C GLU A 135 10.97 -7.10 9.69
N VAL A 136 11.57 -6.95 10.87
CA VAL A 136 11.54 -5.72 11.67
C VAL A 136 12.96 -5.21 11.83
N LEU A 137 13.19 -3.93 11.54
CA LEU A 137 14.51 -3.33 11.72
C LEU A 137 14.72 -2.99 13.20
N ILE A 138 15.68 -3.65 13.83
CA ILE A 138 16.05 -3.46 15.23
C ILE A 138 17.58 -3.40 15.29
N ASN A 139 18.14 -2.31 15.83
CA ASN A 139 19.59 -2.09 15.94
C ASN A 139 20.32 -2.33 14.60
N ASP A 140 19.81 -1.73 13.52
CA ASP A 140 20.30 -1.85 12.14
C ASP A 140 20.31 -3.27 11.54
N ARG A 141 19.63 -4.23 12.17
CA ARG A 141 19.45 -5.61 11.69
C ARG A 141 17.99 -5.89 11.39
N TRP A 142 17.73 -6.53 10.25
CA TRP A 142 16.40 -7.02 9.88
C TRP A 142 16.13 -8.33 10.60
N ILE A 143 15.44 -8.24 11.73
CA ILE A 143 15.09 -9.37 12.58
C ILE A 143 13.82 -10.04 12.09
N ILE A 144 13.81 -11.36 12.12
CA ILE A 144 12.67 -12.16 11.66
C ILE A 144 11.63 -12.31 12.77
N VAL A 145 10.40 -11.97 12.42
CA VAL A 145 9.22 -12.14 13.25
C VAL A 145 8.22 -12.99 12.48
N ASP A 146 7.65 -14.00 13.15
CA ASP A 146 6.57 -14.81 12.62
C ASP A 146 5.27 -14.53 13.38
N PRO A 147 4.39 -13.67 12.83
CA PRO A 147 3.13 -13.32 13.47
C PRO A 147 2.11 -14.46 13.49
N THR A 148 2.30 -15.52 12.70
CA THR A 148 1.42 -16.69 12.70
C THR A 148 1.66 -17.49 13.97
N TYR A 149 2.94 -17.76 14.25
CA TYR A 149 3.39 -18.51 15.44
C TYR A 149 3.61 -17.63 16.67
N ARG A 150 3.46 -16.32 16.53
CA ARG A 150 3.58 -15.33 17.62
C ARG A 150 4.98 -15.33 18.25
N VAL A 151 6.01 -15.41 17.41
CA VAL A 151 7.41 -15.54 17.84
C VAL A 151 8.31 -14.54 17.13
N ILE A 152 9.34 -14.10 17.86
CA ILE A 152 10.52 -13.46 17.29
C ILE A 152 11.57 -14.55 17.16
N MET A 153 12.15 -14.73 15.98
CA MET A 153 13.15 -15.79 15.75
C MET A 153 14.42 -15.49 16.54
N LYS A 154 14.84 -16.47 17.32
CA LYS A 154 16.03 -16.41 18.17
C LYS A 154 16.84 -17.70 18.09
N ASP A 155 18.15 -17.62 18.30
CA ASP A 155 18.99 -18.79 18.54
C ASP A 155 18.77 -19.34 19.96
N ALA A 156 19.39 -20.47 20.32
CA ALA A 156 19.27 -21.02 21.67
C ALA A 156 19.89 -20.11 22.77
N LYS A 157 20.72 -19.13 22.39
CA LYS A 157 21.29 -18.14 23.30
C LYS A 157 20.39 -16.91 23.49
N GLY A 158 19.27 -16.85 22.76
CA GLY A 158 18.31 -15.75 22.81
C GLY A 158 18.64 -14.57 21.88
N HIS A 159 19.66 -14.68 21.02
CA HIS A 159 19.97 -13.64 20.04
C HIS A 159 18.96 -13.62 18.90
N TYR A 160 18.55 -12.43 18.52
CA TYR A 160 17.66 -12.22 17.39
C TYR A 160 18.32 -12.62 16.06
N LEU A 161 17.56 -13.38 15.26
CA LEU A 161 18.02 -13.93 13.99
C LEU A 161 17.49 -13.12 12.81
N THR A 162 18.37 -12.96 11.83
CA THR A 162 18.09 -12.34 10.53
C THR A 162 17.77 -13.41 9.49
N ARG A 163 17.19 -12.99 8.36
CA ARG A 163 16.98 -13.85 7.19
C ARG A 163 18.24 -14.60 6.78
N LYS A 164 19.40 -13.92 6.73
CA LYS A 164 20.67 -14.50 6.28
C LYS A 164 21.16 -15.62 7.21
N GLU A 165 20.99 -15.44 8.52
CA GLU A 165 21.37 -16.46 9.50
C GLU A 165 20.42 -17.68 9.42
N LEU A 166 19.13 -17.45 9.19
CA LEU A 166 18.15 -18.53 9.01
C LEU A 166 18.25 -19.27 7.66
N GLN A 167 19.13 -18.85 6.75
CA GLN A 167 19.46 -19.62 5.55
C GLN A 167 20.36 -20.83 5.87
N ASP A 168 21.05 -20.83 7.01
CA ASP A 168 21.73 -22.02 7.49
C ASP A 168 20.69 -23.01 8.06
N PRO A 169 20.53 -24.21 7.48
CA PRO A 169 19.56 -25.18 7.94
C PRO A 169 19.77 -25.61 9.40
N ALA A 170 21.00 -25.57 9.92
CA ALA A 170 21.29 -25.91 11.31
C ALA A 170 20.73 -24.84 12.26
N VAL A 171 21.00 -23.56 11.97
CA VAL A 171 20.49 -22.42 12.74
C VAL A 171 18.96 -22.37 12.67
N PHE A 172 18.38 -22.61 11.49
CA PHE A 172 16.93 -22.67 11.33
C PHE A 172 16.31 -23.81 12.16
N SER A 173 16.88 -25.02 12.09
CA SER A 173 16.37 -26.17 12.85
C SER A 173 16.45 -25.94 14.36
N GLU A 174 17.51 -25.30 14.83
CA GLU A 174 17.67 -24.91 16.23
C GLU A 174 16.59 -23.90 16.64
N ALA A 175 16.44 -22.82 15.88
CA ALA A 175 15.48 -21.75 16.15
C ALA A 175 14.03 -22.25 16.23
N ILE A 176 13.63 -23.17 15.33
CA ILE A 176 12.26 -23.70 15.30
C ILE A 176 12.00 -24.82 16.30
N SER A 177 13.03 -25.44 16.88
CA SER A 177 12.85 -26.55 17.83
C SER A 177 12.09 -26.13 19.10
N ALA A 178 12.17 -24.85 19.47
CA ALA A 178 11.45 -24.26 20.59
C ALA A 178 10.01 -23.85 20.24
N VAL A 179 9.61 -23.92 18.96
CA VAL A 179 8.31 -23.47 18.47
C VAL A 179 7.41 -24.68 18.18
N PRO A 180 6.31 -24.88 18.93
CA PRO A 180 5.44 -26.01 18.73
C PRO A 180 4.85 -26.05 17.31
N ASN A 181 4.89 -27.22 16.66
CA ASN A 181 4.30 -27.48 15.36
C ASN A 181 4.77 -26.54 14.23
N TYR A 182 6.00 -26.04 14.28
CA TYR A 182 6.58 -25.23 13.19
C TYR A 182 6.98 -26.12 11.99
N PRO A 183 6.44 -25.90 10.78
CA PRO A 183 6.75 -26.71 9.62
C PRO A 183 8.19 -26.51 9.15
N ARG A 184 8.93 -27.62 9.01
CA ARG A 184 10.33 -27.60 8.53
C ARG A 184 10.46 -27.19 7.06
N GLU A 185 9.37 -27.25 6.30
CA GLU A 185 9.32 -26.84 4.90
C GLU A 185 9.36 -25.31 4.69
N TYR A 186 9.16 -24.52 5.75
CA TYR A 186 9.24 -23.05 5.76
C TYR A 186 10.69 -22.57 5.89
N ASN A 187 11.55 -23.04 4.98
CA ASN A 187 12.96 -22.65 4.94
C ASN A 187 13.17 -21.29 4.23
N TYR A 188 14.37 -20.73 4.38
CA TYR A 188 14.74 -19.39 3.89
C TYR A 188 15.56 -19.41 2.59
N ASP A 189 15.63 -20.57 1.93
CA ASP A 189 16.40 -20.77 0.69
C ASP A 189 15.93 -19.86 -0.43
N ARG A 190 14.60 -19.71 -0.56
CA ARG A 190 13.94 -18.91 -1.59
C ARG A 190 12.93 -17.98 -0.95
N PHE A 191 13.06 -16.69 -1.23
CA PHE A 191 12.20 -15.68 -0.66
C PHE A 191 11.90 -14.56 -1.67
N ALA A 192 10.87 -13.78 -1.38
CA ALA A 192 10.58 -12.53 -2.07
C ALA A 192 9.89 -11.54 -1.12
N HIS A 193 10.14 -10.25 -1.29
CA HIS A 193 9.41 -9.22 -0.54
C HIS A 193 8.08 -8.85 -1.19
N VAL A 194 7.96 -9.08 -2.51
CA VAL A 194 6.83 -8.65 -3.32
C VAL A 194 6.28 -9.82 -4.13
N ARG A 195 4.98 -10.09 -4.01
CA ARG A 195 4.28 -11.02 -4.92
C ARG A 195 3.81 -10.27 -6.15
N LEU A 196 4.68 -10.13 -7.15
CA LEU A 196 4.36 -9.49 -8.44
C LEU A 196 3.15 -10.12 -9.13
N THR A 197 2.89 -11.41 -8.89
CA THR A 197 1.73 -12.11 -9.45
C THR A 197 0.37 -11.63 -8.95
N ARG A 198 0.32 -10.81 -7.89
CA ARG A 198 -0.90 -10.16 -7.41
C ARG A 198 -1.06 -8.72 -7.87
N LEU A 199 -0.05 -8.13 -8.49
CA LEU A 199 -0.24 -6.88 -9.21
C LEU A 199 -0.98 -7.21 -10.52
N PRO A 200 -1.99 -6.43 -10.93
CA PRO A 200 -2.72 -6.62 -12.19
C PRO A 200 -1.86 -6.26 -13.43
N LEU A 201 -0.58 -6.66 -13.40
CA LEU A 201 0.47 -6.36 -14.35
C LEU A 201 1.14 -7.64 -14.87
N ASN A 202 0.60 -8.81 -14.51
CA ASN A 202 1.16 -10.13 -14.81
C ASN A 202 1.34 -10.42 -16.32
N GLY A 203 0.73 -9.63 -17.20
CA GLY A 203 0.91 -9.72 -18.66
C GLY A 203 1.89 -8.71 -19.27
N LEU A 204 2.44 -7.77 -18.49
CA LEU A 204 3.18 -6.62 -19.03
C LEU A 204 4.72 -6.78 -18.98
N HIS A 205 5.24 -7.94 -18.56
CA HIS A 205 6.70 -8.20 -18.44
C HIS A 205 7.46 -7.04 -17.76
N LEU A 206 6.85 -6.37 -16.78
CA LEU A 206 7.43 -5.19 -16.15
C LEU A 206 8.60 -5.55 -15.24
N ARG A 207 8.64 -6.76 -14.67
CA ARG A 207 9.71 -7.17 -13.76
C ARG A 207 11.11 -7.02 -14.38
N PRO A 208 11.42 -7.58 -15.57
CA PRO A 208 12.69 -7.34 -16.26
C PRO A 208 13.02 -5.85 -16.48
N LEU A 209 12.01 -5.02 -16.69
CA LEU A 209 12.19 -3.59 -16.94
C LEU A 209 12.50 -2.84 -15.65
N VAL A 210 11.79 -3.14 -14.55
CA VAL A 210 12.09 -2.56 -13.24
C VAL A 210 13.43 -3.06 -12.72
N ASP A 211 13.76 -4.34 -12.88
CA ASP A 211 15.07 -4.90 -12.49
C ASP A 211 16.22 -4.24 -13.26
N ARG A 212 16.00 -3.85 -14.52
CA ARG A 212 16.99 -3.14 -15.34
C ARG A 212 17.15 -1.68 -14.95
N VAL A 213 16.05 -1.00 -14.62
CA VAL A 213 16.06 0.43 -14.28
C VAL A 213 16.49 0.67 -12.84
N TYR A 214 16.10 -0.22 -11.92
CA TYR A 214 16.37 -0.10 -10.50
C TYR A 214 16.62 -1.49 -9.87
N PRO A 215 17.83 -2.07 -10.06
CA PRO A 215 18.17 -3.36 -9.46
C PRO A 215 18.10 -3.27 -7.92
N GLY A 216 17.48 -4.26 -7.28
CA GLY A 216 17.27 -4.27 -5.82
C GLY A 216 16.04 -3.49 -5.33
N TRP A 217 15.18 -3.03 -6.25
CA TRP A 217 13.93 -2.31 -5.92
C TRP A 217 12.99 -3.07 -4.97
N GLU A 218 13.06 -4.40 -4.97
CA GLU A 218 12.27 -5.28 -4.08
C GLU A 218 12.64 -5.08 -2.60
N GLU A 219 13.91 -4.79 -2.30
CA GLU A 219 14.39 -4.54 -0.93
C GLU A 219 14.40 -3.05 -0.56
N ALA A 220 14.49 -2.17 -1.56
CA ALA A 220 14.72 -0.73 -1.37
C ALA A 220 13.44 0.09 -1.09
N VAL A 221 12.27 -0.43 -1.42
CA VAL A 221 10.99 0.27 -1.28
C VAL A 221 10.04 -0.55 -0.40
N ASP A 222 9.34 0.10 0.52
CA ASP A 222 8.30 -0.52 1.37
C ASP A 222 7.03 -0.81 0.53
N TRP A 223 7.16 -1.70 -0.45
CA TRP A 223 6.05 -2.22 -1.28
C TRP A 223 4.97 -2.89 -0.44
N SER A 224 5.36 -3.38 0.74
CA SER A 224 4.43 -4.00 1.65
C SER A 224 3.27 -3.06 1.95
N LEU A 225 3.48 -1.77 2.24
CA LEU A 225 2.36 -0.86 2.52
C LEU A 225 1.38 -0.74 1.33
N LEU A 226 1.88 -0.61 0.10
CA LEU A 226 1.07 -0.55 -1.14
C LEU A 226 0.25 -1.83 -1.37
N LEU A 227 0.82 -2.99 -1.06
CA LEU A 227 0.17 -4.28 -1.28
C LEU A 227 -0.69 -4.74 -0.11
N GLU A 228 -0.48 -4.18 1.07
CA GLU A 228 -1.11 -4.63 2.32
C GLU A 228 -2.35 -3.85 2.63
N ARG A 229 -2.30 -2.53 2.43
CA ARG A 229 -3.36 -1.62 2.80
C ARG A 229 -4.12 -1.18 1.57
N GLU A 230 -5.35 -1.67 1.45
CA GLU A 230 -6.21 -1.39 0.30
C GLU A 230 -6.50 0.11 0.12
N SER A 231 -6.72 0.85 1.22
CA SER A 231 -6.91 2.30 1.18
C SER A 231 -5.70 3.05 0.60
N PHE A 232 -4.49 2.67 0.99
CA PHE A 232 -3.26 3.26 0.48
C PHE A 232 -3.03 2.92 -1.00
N PHE A 233 -3.34 1.69 -1.42
CA PHE A 233 -3.30 1.29 -2.83
C PHE A 233 -4.18 2.19 -3.70
N TYR A 234 -5.45 2.39 -3.32
CA TYR A 234 -6.35 3.25 -4.09
C TYR A 234 -5.92 4.71 -4.07
N LEU A 235 -5.35 5.20 -2.96
CA LEU A 235 -4.78 6.55 -2.90
C LEU A 235 -3.66 6.73 -3.91
N VAL A 236 -2.71 5.80 -3.99
CA VAL A 236 -1.60 5.89 -4.96
C VAL A 236 -2.11 5.75 -6.39
N LEU A 237 -3.02 4.80 -6.66
CA LEU A 237 -3.60 4.60 -7.99
C LEU A 237 -4.36 5.84 -8.49
N SER A 238 -5.23 6.41 -7.64
CA SER A 238 -6.00 7.60 -7.99
C SER A 238 -5.12 8.84 -8.12
N SER A 239 -4.09 9.00 -7.28
CA SER A 239 -3.10 10.08 -7.40
C SER A 239 -2.32 9.99 -8.72
N ALA A 240 -1.84 8.78 -9.07
CA ALA A 240 -1.15 8.55 -10.33
C ALA A 240 -2.05 8.81 -11.54
N ALA A 241 -3.32 8.38 -11.49
CA ALA A 241 -4.31 8.66 -12.53
C ALA A 241 -4.59 10.16 -12.67
N ALA A 242 -4.78 10.88 -11.55
CA ALA A 242 -5.00 12.32 -11.56
C ALA A 242 -3.81 13.07 -12.16
N MET A 243 -2.59 12.70 -11.79
CA MET A 243 -1.36 13.25 -12.36
C MET A 243 -1.26 12.96 -13.85
N PHE A 244 -1.51 11.71 -14.28
CA PHE A 244 -1.49 11.32 -15.69
C PHE A 244 -2.49 12.13 -16.51
N PHE A 245 -3.75 12.25 -16.07
CA PHE A 245 -4.75 13.02 -16.81
C PHE A 245 -4.49 14.53 -16.78
N LEU A 246 -3.84 15.04 -15.73
CA LEU A 246 -3.39 16.44 -15.68
C LEU A 246 -2.29 16.70 -16.72
N LEU A 247 -1.30 15.81 -16.83
CA LEU A 247 -0.26 15.87 -17.87
C LEU A 247 -0.85 15.71 -19.27
N LEU A 248 -1.77 14.76 -19.46
CA LEU A 248 -2.48 14.57 -20.73
C LEU A 248 -3.26 15.84 -21.11
N ARG A 249 -3.97 16.45 -20.16
CA ARG A 249 -4.67 17.72 -20.38
C ARG A 249 -3.69 18.82 -20.78
N ALA A 250 -2.56 18.95 -20.10
CA ALA A 250 -1.53 19.93 -20.44
C ALA A 250 -0.97 19.70 -21.86
N GLY A 251 -0.70 18.44 -22.22
CA GLY A 251 -0.23 18.05 -23.55
C GLY A 251 -1.27 18.30 -24.65
N LEU A 252 -2.53 17.95 -24.42
CA LEU A 252 -3.63 18.24 -25.35
C LEU A 252 -3.84 19.75 -25.51
N ALA A 253 -3.70 20.50 -24.43
CA ALA A 253 -3.81 21.95 -24.46
C ALA A 253 -2.67 22.52 -25.31
N TRP A 254 -1.43 22.09 -25.07
CA TRP A 254 -0.27 22.50 -25.86
C TRP A 254 -0.45 22.18 -27.35
N TYR A 255 -0.95 20.97 -27.66
CA TYR A 255 -1.24 20.53 -29.03
C TYR A 255 -2.33 21.38 -29.70
N ALA A 256 -3.38 21.75 -28.96
CA ALA A 256 -4.43 22.63 -29.46
C ALA A 256 -3.89 24.00 -29.87
N ASP A 257 -2.98 24.56 -29.09
CA ASP A 257 -2.40 25.89 -29.33
C ASP A 257 -1.40 25.87 -30.49
N HIS A 258 -0.45 24.92 -30.47
CA HIS A 258 0.69 24.92 -31.39
C HIS A 258 0.36 24.31 -32.75
N ARG A 259 -0.49 23.27 -32.79
CA ARG A 259 -0.79 22.53 -34.02
C ARG A 259 -2.15 22.84 -34.60
N LEU A 260 -3.18 22.91 -33.75
CA LEU A 260 -4.57 23.09 -34.23
C LEU A 260 -5.02 24.56 -34.26
N ARG A 261 -4.25 25.48 -33.65
CA ARG A 261 -4.58 26.91 -33.51
C ARG A 261 -6.01 27.15 -33.02
N ILE A 262 -6.52 26.28 -32.16
CA ILE A 262 -7.87 26.40 -31.62
C ILE A 262 -7.82 27.51 -30.54
N PRO A 263 -8.57 28.61 -30.68
CA PRO A 263 -8.61 29.63 -29.65
C PRO A 263 -9.18 29.04 -28.37
N ARG A 264 -8.41 29.04 -27.29
CA ARG A 264 -8.87 28.55 -25.99
C ARG A 264 -9.88 29.53 -25.39
N PHE A 265 -10.99 29.00 -24.91
CA PHE A 265 -11.92 29.78 -24.10
C PHE A 265 -11.30 29.99 -22.70
N HIS A 266 -10.79 31.19 -22.44
CA HIS A 266 -10.17 31.53 -21.16
C HIS A 266 -11.28 31.86 -20.16
N LEU A 267 -11.85 30.83 -19.52
CA LEU A 267 -12.94 30.96 -18.52
C LEU A 267 -12.64 32.04 -17.47
N ARG A 268 -11.37 32.17 -17.04
CA ARG A 268 -10.93 33.20 -16.09
C ARG A 268 -11.09 34.61 -16.65
N GLU A 269 -10.70 34.85 -17.90
CA GLU A 269 -10.85 36.16 -18.53
C GLU A 269 -12.32 36.53 -18.76
N HIS A 270 -13.14 35.54 -19.12
CA HIS A 270 -14.57 35.76 -19.29
C HIS A 270 -15.30 35.94 -17.95
N ALA A 271 -14.91 35.24 -16.89
CA ALA A 271 -15.42 35.46 -15.54
C ALA A 271 -15.01 36.84 -14.99
N ILE A 272 -13.77 37.28 -15.23
CA ILE A 272 -13.30 38.62 -14.88
C ILE A 272 -14.06 39.68 -15.68
N ARG A 273 -14.28 39.50 -17.00
CA ARG A 273 -15.08 40.42 -17.81
C ARG A 273 -16.55 40.46 -17.40
N ALA A 274 -17.15 39.31 -17.07
CA ALA A 274 -18.52 39.23 -16.60
C ALA A 274 -18.66 39.92 -15.22
N GLY A 275 -17.70 39.69 -14.31
CA GLY A 275 -17.63 40.41 -13.05
C GLY A 275 -17.45 41.92 -13.25
N ALA A 276 -16.52 42.33 -14.10
CA ALA A 276 -16.30 43.74 -14.42
C ALA A 276 -17.57 44.40 -14.99
N ALA A 277 -18.26 43.74 -15.94
CA ALA A 277 -19.52 44.23 -16.51
C ALA A 277 -20.67 44.31 -15.49
N PHE A 278 -20.65 43.46 -14.45
CA PHE A 278 -21.65 43.51 -13.37
C PHE A 278 -21.40 44.65 -12.39
N PHE A 279 -20.14 45.02 -12.16
CA PHE A 279 -19.74 46.09 -11.23
C PHE A 279 -19.55 47.46 -11.89
N SER A 280 -19.38 47.52 -13.21
CA SER A 280 -19.45 48.77 -13.98
C SER A 280 -20.91 49.04 -14.35
N ALA A 281 -21.69 49.59 -13.41
CA ALA A 281 -23.00 50.13 -13.75
C ALA A 281 -22.83 51.24 -14.81
N PRO A 282 -23.69 51.30 -15.84
CA PRO A 282 -23.64 52.39 -16.81
C PRO A 282 -24.00 53.70 -16.10
N GLU A 283 -23.12 54.70 -16.17
CA GLU A 283 -23.46 56.08 -15.85
C GLU A 283 -24.63 56.50 -16.73
N ILE A 284 -25.81 56.60 -16.14
CA ILE A 284 -26.95 57.26 -16.77
C ILE A 284 -26.63 58.75 -16.75
N LYS A 285 -26.13 59.28 -17.87
CA LYS A 285 -25.99 60.72 -18.07
C LYS A 285 -27.40 61.35 -18.01
N GLN A 286 -27.59 62.29 -17.09
CA GLN A 286 -28.73 63.22 -17.08
C GLN A 286 -28.59 64.23 -18.21
#